data_AF-A0A2V9DL83-F1
#
_entry.id   AF-A0A2V9DL83-F1
#
_cell.length_a   1.000
_cell.length_b   1.000
_cell.length_c   1.000
_cell.angle_alpha   90.00
_cell.angle_beta   90.00
_cell.angle_gamma   90.00
#
_symmetry.space_group_name_H-M   'P 1'
#
loop_
_entity.id
_entity.type
_entity.pdbx_description
1 polymer ?
#
loop_
_entity_poly.entity_id
_entity_poly.type
_entity_poly.pdbx_seq_one_letter_code
_entity_poly.pdbx_strand_id
1 'polypeptide(L)'
;MEDAIANRGLRRTASVQEDWVAWLPEEKDRLFDATLSELEISYGILSVTLNDAFNLCRQGKLAPAREQARMFAELFDRLAGRLRGTLRSLYEHSRQFGTFPNTAPLRPRFFRSERAQQVARANNLLALIRFRARTRFFRKLGALEEIVAGLQREARETARDIAEGIAVSWRKQWTRLEVLDYDLNTSLRETTIVLKSFFCVLPIEELPAFRQTVVSLTPKPSLNQNRRSAQIIAKVEPACRKTAAQATPERPALPQTPRRSREHPTLMDNK
;
A
#
# COMPACT_ATOMS: atom_id res chain seq x y z
N MET A 1 35.91 -17.36 18.14
CA MET A 1 34.94 -17.02 19.22
C MET A 1 35.23 -15.63 19.79
N GLU A 2 36.50 -15.22 19.89
CA GLU A 2 36.90 -13.86 20.29
C GLU A 2 36.46 -12.76 19.30
N ASP A 3 36.46 -13.01 17.99
CA ASP A 3 35.96 -12.04 16.99
C ASP A 3 34.47 -11.73 17.12
N ALA A 4 33.66 -12.69 17.56
CA ALA A 4 32.23 -12.49 17.81
C ALA A 4 31.98 -11.66 19.08
N ILE A 5 32.88 -11.75 20.06
CA ILE A 5 32.81 -10.98 21.31
C ILE A 5 33.34 -9.54 21.06
N ALA A 6 34.40 -9.38 20.27
CA ALA A 6 34.92 -8.08 19.85
C ALA A 6 33.89 -7.29 19.01
N ASN A 7 33.19 -7.94 18.08
CA ASN A 7 32.13 -7.31 17.28
C ASN A 7 30.91 -6.88 18.12
N ARG A 8 30.57 -7.61 19.19
CA ARG A 8 29.47 -7.24 20.11
C ARG A 8 29.79 -5.98 20.91
N GLY A 9 31.07 -5.73 21.22
CA GLY A 9 31.52 -4.55 21.96
C GLY A 9 31.49 -3.27 21.13
N LEU A 10 31.99 -3.33 19.88
CA LEU A 10 32.08 -2.18 18.97
C LEU A 10 30.71 -1.70 18.45
N ARG A 11 29.72 -2.60 18.28
CA ARG A 11 28.39 -2.23 17.78
C ARG A 11 27.49 -1.54 18.82
N ARG A 12 27.84 -1.54 20.11
CA ARG A 12 27.04 -0.90 21.18
C ARG A 12 27.06 0.63 21.14
N THR A 13 28.02 1.23 20.44
CA THR A 13 28.12 2.69 20.24
C THR A 13 27.58 3.16 18.89
N ALA A 14 27.15 2.24 18.02
CA ALA A 14 26.76 2.58 16.66
C ALA A 14 25.45 3.38 16.62
N SER A 15 25.36 4.36 15.71
CA SER A 15 24.12 5.07 15.44
C SER A 15 23.23 4.31 14.45
N VAL A 16 21.94 4.67 14.37
CA VAL A 16 21.06 4.15 13.30
C VAL A 16 21.59 4.48 11.91
N GLN A 17 22.30 5.62 11.78
CA GLN A 17 22.92 6.00 10.51
C GLN A 17 24.06 5.04 10.13
N GLU A 18 24.88 4.64 11.10
CA GLU A 18 25.92 3.63 10.90
C GLU A 18 25.32 2.26 10.57
N ASP A 19 24.27 1.84 11.28
CA ASP A 19 23.56 0.60 10.97
C ASP A 19 22.98 0.61 9.54
N TRP A 20 22.51 1.77 9.07
CA TRP A 20 21.93 1.92 7.73
C TRP A 20 22.95 1.68 6.62
N VAL A 21 24.16 2.23 6.78
CA VAL A 21 25.26 2.07 5.80
C VAL A 21 26.06 0.79 6.03
N ALA A 22 25.83 0.08 7.13
CA ALA A 22 26.54 -1.14 7.45
C ALA A 22 26.22 -2.26 6.46
N TRP A 23 27.28 -2.95 6.04
CA TRP A 23 27.18 -4.16 5.25
C TRP A 23 26.62 -5.31 6.10
N LEU A 24 25.70 -6.09 5.52
CA LEU A 24 25.16 -7.30 6.13
C LEU A 24 25.82 -8.53 5.51
N PRO A 25 26.17 -9.54 6.32
CA PRO A 25 26.47 -10.89 5.83
C PRO A 25 25.40 -11.39 4.86
N GLU A 26 25.82 -12.12 3.81
CA GLU A 26 24.99 -12.52 2.68
C GLU A 26 23.68 -13.23 3.10
N GLU A 27 23.71 -14.07 4.13
CA GLU A 27 22.53 -14.78 4.61
C GLU A 27 21.48 -13.83 5.23
N LYS A 28 21.96 -12.81 5.95
CA LYS A 28 21.12 -11.78 6.57
C LYS A 28 20.60 -10.83 5.52
N ASP A 29 21.46 -10.43 4.59
CA ASP A 29 21.12 -9.53 3.49
C ASP A 29 20.03 -10.14 2.62
N ARG A 30 20.15 -11.41 2.24
CA ARG A 30 19.10 -12.15 1.51
C ARG A 30 17.74 -12.15 2.23
N LEU A 31 17.72 -12.33 3.55
CA LEU A 31 16.44 -12.31 4.30
C LEU A 31 15.90 -10.88 4.46
N PHE A 32 16.76 -9.90 4.68
CA PHE A 32 16.41 -8.50 4.70
C PHE A 32 15.77 -8.09 3.37
N ASP A 33 16.44 -8.36 2.25
CA ASP A 33 15.99 -8.02 0.90
C ASP A 33 14.69 -8.72 0.53
N ALA A 34 14.54 -10.02 0.86
CA ALA A 34 13.30 -10.73 0.63
C ALA A 34 12.12 -10.12 1.41
N THR A 35 12.34 -9.80 2.70
CA THR A 35 11.31 -9.19 3.54
C THR A 35 10.96 -7.78 3.05
N LEU A 36 11.96 -6.98 2.68
CA LEU A 36 11.77 -5.62 2.18
C LEU A 36 11.06 -5.61 0.82
N SER A 37 11.50 -6.46 -0.11
CA SER A 37 10.92 -6.57 -1.45
C SER A 37 9.42 -6.88 -1.40
N GLU A 38 8.99 -7.79 -0.52
CA GLU A 38 7.56 -8.08 -0.36
C GLU A 38 6.74 -6.87 0.10
N LEU A 39 7.30 -6.06 1.00
CA LEU A 39 6.65 -4.83 1.49
C LEU A 39 6.61 -3.76 0.40
N GLU A 40 7.72 -3.55 -0.32
CA GLU A 40 7.83 -2.53 -1.37
C GLU A 40 6.99 -2.85 -2.59
N ILE A 41 6.94 -4.12 -3.02
CA ILE A 41 6.03 -4.56 -4.10
C ILE A 41 4.58 -4.31 -3.70
N SER A 42 4.21 -4.67 -2.47
CA SER A 42 2.85 -4.44 -1.96
C SER A 42 2.50 -2.94 -1.93
N TYR A 43 3.44 -2.08 -1.53
CA TYR A 43 3.26 -0.63 -1.55
C TYR A 43 3.18 -0.07 -2.97
N GLY A 44 3.99 -0.56 -3.90
CA GLY A 44 3.96 -0.14 -5.30
C GLY A 44 2.58 -0.37 -5.94
N ILE A 45 2.00 -1.55 -5.73
CA ILE A 45 0.66 -1.89 -6.24
C ILE A 45 -0.41 -0.98 -5.60
N LEU A 46 -0.34 -0.76 -4.28
CA LEU A 46 -1.23 0.14 -3.56
C LEU A 46 -1.18 1.57 -4.11
N SER A 47 0.02 2.12 -4.26
CA SER A 47 0.25 3.50 -4.69
C SER A 47 -0.23 3.74 -6.13
N VAL A 48 0.03 2.78 -7.04
CA VAL A 48 -0.50 2.83 -8.41
C VAL A 48 -2.03 2.85 -8.40
N THR A 49 -2.66 1.97 -7.61
CA THR A 49 -4.14 1.89 -7.48
C THR A 49 -4.73 3.23 -7.03
N LEU A 50 -4.12 3.91 -6.06
CA LEU A 50 -4.58 5.22 -5.59
C LEU A 50 -4.39 6.31 -6.66
N ASN A 51 -3.24 6.32 -7.33
CA ASN A 51 -2.97 7.27 -8.42
C ASN A 51 -3.97 7.11 -9.57
N ASP A 52 -4.34 5.88 -9.92
CA ASP A 52 -5.38 5.59 -10.91
C ASP A 52 -6.75 6.10 -10.45
N ALA A 53 -7.09 5.94 -9.18
CA ALA A 53 -8.31 6.52 -8.61
C ALA A 53 -8.34 8.05 -8.80
N PHE A 54 -7.23 8.74 -8.53
CA PHE A 54 -7.12 10.19 -8.73
C PHE A 54 -7.19 10.59 -10.20
N ASN A 55 -6.57 9.82 -11.10
CA ASN A 55 -6.67 10.03 -12.55
C ASN A 55 -8.13 9.93 -13.03
N LEU A 56 -8.87 8.92 -12.55
CA LEU A 56 -10.28 8.72 -12.88
C LEU A 56 -11.17 9.84 -12.33
N CYS A 57 -10.91 10.31 -11.10
CA CYS A 57 -11.59 11.47 -10.53
C CYS A 57 -11.39 12.72 -11.39
N ARG A 58 -10.16 13.00 -11.84
CA ARG A 58 -9.86 14.14 -12.72
C ARG A 58 -10.58 14.07 -14.06
N GLN A 59 -10.85 12.87 -14.56
CA GLN A 59 -11.61 12.63 -15.79
C GLN A 59 -13.13 12.65 -15.58
N GLY A 60 -13.63 12.87 -14.35
CA GLY A 60 -15.06 12.80 -14.03
C GLY A 60 -15.62 11.38 -13.99
N LYS A 61 -14.78 10.34 -14.09
CA LYS A 61 -15.19 8.92 -14.08
C LYS A 61 -15.35 8.42 -12.65
N LEU A 62 -16.41 8.84 -11.98
CA LEU A 62 -16.60 8.61 -10.54
C LEU A 62 -16.87 7.15 -10.16
N ALA A 63 -17.65 6.42 -10.95
CA ALA A 63 -17.93 5.00 -10.66
C ALA A 63 -16.67 4.12 -10.60
N PRO A 64 -15.77 4.12 -11.62
CA PRO A 64 -14.53 3.36 -11.54
C PRO A 64 -13.55 3.93 -10.51
N ALA A 65 -13.56 5.25 -10.24
CA ALA A 65 -12.75 5.80 -9.15
C ALA A 65 -13.16 5.22 -7.79
N ARG A 66 -14.48 5.10 -7.52
CA ARG A 66 -15.01 4.47 -6.30
C ARG A 66 -14.57 3.01 -6.16
N GLU A 67 -14.53 2.27 -7.26
CA GLU A 67 -14.04 0.89 -7.24
C GLU A 67 -12.53 0.83 -6.94
N GLN A 68 -11.74 1.75 -7.50
CA GLN A 68 -10.32 1.90 -7.15
C GLN A 68 -10.13 2.24 -5.66
N ALA A 69 -11.01 3.04 -5.05
CA ALA A 69 -10.96 3.28 -3.61
C ALA A 69 -11.18 2.01 -2.78
N ARG A 70 -12.10 1.11 -3.20
CA ARG A 70 -12.28 -0.19 -2.54
C ARG A 70 -11.03 -1.06 -2.65
N MET A 71 -10.50 -1.19 -3.86
CA MET A 71 -9.27 -1.95 -4.11
C MET A 71 -8.09 -1.38 -3.31
N PHE A 72 -7.96 -0.05 -3.23
CA PHE A 72 -6.98 0.62 -2.39
C PHE A 72 -7.09 0.18 -0.93
N ALA A 73 -8.30 0.18 -0.34
CA ALA A 73 -8.47 -0.24 1.05
C ALA A 73 -8.08 -1.71 1.29
N GLU A 74 -8.41 -2.61 0.36
CA GLU A 74 -8.01 -4.02 0.46
C GLU A 74 -6.48 -4.20 0.38
N LEU A 75 -5.82 -3.49 -0.53
CA LEU A 75 -4.37 -3.50 -0.65
C LEU A 75 -3.70 -2.86 0.57
N PHE A 76 -4.30 -1.80 1.12
CA PHE A 76 -3.85 -1.12 2.33
C PHE A 76 -3.91 -2.09 3.51
N ASP A 77 -5.03 -2.81 3.67
CA ASP A 77 -5.21 -3.83 4.70
C ASP A 77 -4.14 -4.93 4.62
N ARG A 78 -3.82 -5.39 3.41
CA ARG A 78 -2.77 -6.40 3.19
C ARG A 78 -1.40 -5.87 3.59
N LEU A 79 -1.03 -4.66 3.14
CA LEU A 79 0.27 -4.07 3.47
C LEU A 79 0.39 -3.76 4.97
N ALA A 80 -0.65 -3.18 5.57
CA ALA A 80 -0.70 -2.93 7.01
C ALA A 80 -0.54 -4.23 7.81
N GLY A 81 -1.20 -5.31 7.37
CA GLY A 81 -1.04 -6.64 7.95
C GLY A 81 0.41 -7.14 7.89
N ARG A 82 1.09 -7.01 6.74
CA ARG A 82 2.50 -7.40 6.57
C ARG A 82 3.46 -6.56 7.41
N LEU A 83 3.26 -5.24 7.44
CA LEU A 83 4.05 -4.33 8.30
C LEU A 83 3.92 -4.72 9.77
N ARG A 84 2.69 -4.95 10.25
CA ARG A 84 2.43 -5.36 11.62
C ARG A 84 3.01 -6.75 11.92
N GLY A 85 2.93 -7.70 10.99
CA GLY A 85 3.57 -9.01 11.10
C GLY A 85 5.10 -8.91 11.25
N THR A 86 5.72 -8.03 10.47
CA THR A 86 7.17 -7.75 10.56
C THR A 86 7.53 -7.13 11.92
N LEU A 87 6.81 -6.09 12.35
CA LEU A 87 7.01 -5.45 13.66
C LEU A 87 6.81 -6.43 14.82
N ARG A 88 5.80 -7.29 14.72
CA ARG A 88 5.56 -8.36 15.70
C ARG A 88 6.70 -9.37 15.71
N SER A 89 7.23 -9.76 14.55
CA SER A 89 8.37 -10.69 14.46
C SER A 89 9.62 -10.13 15.16
N LEU A 90 9.90 -8.85 14.93
CA LEU A 90 10.96 -8.13 15.64
C LEU A 90 10.72 -8.11 17.16
N TYR A 91 9.47 -7.83 17.57
CA TYR A 91 9.10 -7.79 18.98
C TYR A 91 9.30 -9.14 19.67
N GLU A 92 8.72 -10.21 19.11
CA GLU A 92 8.74 -11.56 19.70
C GLU A 92 10.17 -12.10 19.76
N HIS A 93 10.94 -11.98 18.68
CA HIS A 93 12.34 -12.41 18.67
C HIS A 93 13.19 -11.66 19.70
N SER A 94 13.06 -10.33 19.74
CA SER A 94 13.82 -9.51 20.70
C SER A 94 13.42 -9.79 22.15
N ARG A 95 12.15 -10.13 22.40
CA ARG A 95 11.67 -10.52 23.72
C ARG A 95 12.27 -11.86 24.16
N GLN A 96 12.40 -12.81 23.23
CA GLN A 96 12.90 -14.15 23.50
C GLN A 96 14.42 -14.20 23.65
N PHE A 97 15.16 -13.56 22.74
CA PHE A 97 16.62 -13.68 22.64
C PHE A 97 17.40 -12.49 23.21
N GLY A 98 16.73 -11.37 23.51
CA GLY A 98 17.39 -10.19 24.06
C GLY A 98 18.19 -9.38 23.01
N THR A 99 17.87 -9.55 21.73
CA THR A 99 18.48 -8.82 20.61
C THR A 99 17.84 -7.43 20.50
N PHE A 100 18.60 -6.37 20.78
CA PHE A 100 18.09 -4.98 20.78
C PHE A 100 18.96 -4.08 19.89
N PRO A 101 18.47 -3.65 18.72
CA PRO A 101 19.21 -2.76 17.84
C PRO A 101 19.23 -1.32 18.34
N ASN A 102 20.06 -0.49 17.71
CA ASN A 102 19.98 0.95 17.88
C ASN A 102 18.67 1.47 17.30
N THR A 103 18.08 2.47 17.97
CA THR A 103 16.83 3.09 17.52
C THR A 103 16.88 4.59 17.66
N ALA A 104 16.48 5.28 16.58
CA ALA A 104 16.17 6.69 16.58
C ALA A 104 14.67 6.88 16.82
N PRO A 105 14.25 7.89 17.61
CA PRO A 105 12.84 8.17 17.82
C PRO A 105 12.13 8.53 16.52
N LEU A 106 10.82 8.26 16.46
CA LEU A 106 9.98 8.72 15.36
C LEU A 106 9.99 10.26 15.30
N ARG A 107 9.95 10.80 14.08
CA ARG A 107 9.92 12.25 13.85
C ARG A 107 8.49 12.68 13.51
N PRO A 108 7.78 13.41 14.38
CA PRO A 108 6.39 13.77 14.14
C PRO A 108 6.15 14.50 12.83
N ARG A 109 7.07 15.40 12.46
CA ARG A 109 7.02 16.18 11.21
C ARG A 109 7.03 15.33 9.93
N PHE A 110 7.39 14.05 10.02
CA PHE A 110 7.38 13.14 8.87
C PHE A 110 6.02 12.50 8.66
N PHE A 111 5.07 12.67 9.59
CA PHE A 111 3.69 12.21 9.46
C PHE A 111 2.76 13.39 9.17
N ARG A 112 1.75 13.17 8.34
CA ARG A 112 0.74 14.15 7.90
C ARG A 112 -0.57 14.01 8.66
N SER A 113 -0.97 12.81 9.08
CA SER A 113 -2.19 12.62 9.87
C SER A 113 -1.96 13.05 11.33
N GLU A 114 -2.97 13.69 11.93
CA GLU A 114 -2.90 14.14 13.32
C GLU A 114 -2.65 12.97 14.29
N ARG A 115 -3.33 11.84 14.08
CA ARG A 115 -3.16 10.63 14.90
C ARG A 115 -1.71 10.13 14.85
N ALA A 116 -1.13 9.97 13.67
CA ALA A 116 0.25 9.49 13.56
C ALA A 116 1.26 10.50 14.15
N GLN A 117 1.02 11.80 13.96
CA GLN A 117 1.82 12.84 14.61
C GLN A 117 1.74 12.77 16.15
N GLN A 118 0.56 12.54 16.72
CA GLN A 118 0.39 12.40 18.17
C GLN A 118 1.18 11.22 18.72
N VAL A 119 1.05 10.05 18.10
CA VAL A 119 1.79 8.84 18.51
C VAL A 119 3.30 9.05 18.35
N ALA A 120 3.74 9.63 17.23
CA ALA A 120 5.15 9.96 17.01
C ALA A 120 5.68 11.00 18.01
N ARG A 121 4.87 12.00 18.42
CA ARG A 121 5.24 12.99 19.45
C ARG A 121 5.45 12.30 20.79
N ALA A 122 4.53 11.45 21.21
CA ALA A 122 4.66 10.68 22.45
C ALA A 122 5.92 9.80 22.43
N ASN A 123 6.18 9.09 21.32
CA ASN A 123 7.42 8.32 21.14
C ASN A 123 8.68 9.19 21.24
N ASN A 124 8.68 10.35 20.59
CA ASN A 124 9.81 11.28 20.54
C ASN A 124 10.12 11.91 21.91
N LEU A 125 9.10 12.40 22.62
CA LEU A 125 9.25 12.97 23.96
C LEU A 125 9.81 11.95 24.95
N LEU A 126 9.31 10.72 24.87
CA LEU A 126 9.79 9.63 25.70
C LEU A 126 11.25 9.25 25.39
N ALA A 127 11.76 9.54 24.20
CA ALA A 127 13.17 9.31 23.88
C ALA A 127 14.12 10.36 24.49
N LEU A 128 13.62 11.50 24.95
CA LEU A 128 14.41 12.50 25.68
C LEU A 128 14.79 12.03 27.08
N ILE A 129 14.03 11.08 27.63
CA ILE A 129 14.37 10.39 28.87
C ILE A 129 15.42 9.32 28.53
N ARG A 130 16.49 9.22 29.33
CA ARG A 130 17.62 8.27 29.16
C ARG A 130 17.22 6.80 29.42
N PHE A 131 16.25 6.28 28.66
CA PHE A 131 15.85 4.89 28.71
C PHE A 131 16.94 3.96 28.15
N ARG A 132 16.98 2.74 28.69
CA ARG A 132 17.81 1.64 28.17
C ARG A 132 17.39 1.28 26.74
N ALA A 133 18.32 0.73 25.95
CA ALA A 133 18.10 0.35 24.55
C ALA A 133 16.84 -0.50 24.34
N ARG A 134 16.64 -1.53 25.18
CA ARG A 134 15.44 -2.39 25.20
C ARG A 134 14.13 -1.59 25.23
N THR A 135 14.02 -0.63 26.14
CA THR A 135 12.80 0.17 26.31
C THR A 135 12.56 1.10 25.12
N ARG A 136 13.62 1.73 24.58
CA ARG A 136 13.51 2.58 23.38
C ARG A 136 13.06 1.77 22.17
N PHE A 137 13.64 0.60 21.97
CA PHE A 137 13.28 -0.30 20.88
C PHE A 137 11.82 -0.75 20.94
N PHE A 138 11.36 -1.29 22.07
CA PHE A 138 9.97 -1.72 22.19
C PHE A 138 8.97 -0.58 22.09
N ARG A 139 9.31 0.63 22.58
CA ARG A 139 8.46 1.80 22.39
C ARG A 139 8.39 2.25 20.94
N LYS A 140 9.47 2.14 20.18
CA LYS A 140 9.45 2.41 18.73
C LYS A 140 8.58 1.40 17.99
N LEU A 141 8.72 0.10 18.28
CA LEU A 141 7.88 -0.93 17.68
C LEU A 141 6.39 -0.73 18.00
N GLY A 142 6.07 -0.48 19.28
CA GLY A 142 4.69 -0.23 19.70
C GLY A 142 4.09 1.00 19.04
N ALA A 143 4.85 2.10 18.95
CA ALA A 143 4.39 3.31 18.27
C ALA A 143 4.12 3.08 16.77
N LEU A 144 5.00 2.34 16.07
CA LEU A 144 4.78 1.99 14.67
C LEU A 144 3.57 1.06 14.49
N GLU A 145 3.39 0.06 15.35
CA GLU A 145 2.22 -0.83 15.30
C GLU A 145 0.92 -0.06 15.51
N GLU A 146 0.91 0.87 16.48
CA GLU A 146 -0.25 1.73 16.76
C GLU A 146 -0.57 2.67 15.59
N ILE A 147 0.44 3.29 14.97
CA ILE A 147 0.27 4.14 13.80
C ILE A 147 -0.34 3.31 12.66
N VAL A 148 0.29 2.20 12.29
CA VAL A 148 -0.18 1.36 11.16
C VAL A 148 -1.59 0.84 11.40
N ALA A 149 -1.93 0.42 12.63
CA ALA A 149 -3.29 -0.03 12.96
C ALA A 149 -4.32 1.12 12.91
N GLY A 150 -3.93 2.34 13.28
CA GLY A 150 -4.76 3.53 13.15
C GLY A 150 -5.03 3.86 11.68
N LEU A 151 -3.96 3.96 10.88
CA LEU A 151 -4.03 4.24 9.45
C LEU A 151 -4.90 3.20 8.71
N GLN A 152 -4.75 1.92 9.05
CA GLN A 152 -5.55 0.84 8.47
C GLN A 152 -7.05 1.05 8.67
N ARG A 153 -7.45 1.38 9.91
CA ARG A 153 -8.85 1.61 10.26
C ARG A 153 -9.41 2.81 9.50
N GLU A 154 -8.68 3.92 9.51
CA GLU A 154 -9.09 5.16 8.88
C GLU A 154 -9.14 5.03 7.34
N ALA A 155 -8.22 4.28 6.73
CA ALA A 155 -8.23 4.03 5.29
C ALA A 155 -9.46 3.22 4.89
N ARG A 156 -9.80 2.19 5.65
CA ARG A 156 -11.00 1.38 5.41
C ARG A 156 -12.27 2.21 5.52
N GLU A 157 -12.40 3.02 6.56
CA GLU A 157 -13.56 3.89 6.78
C GLU A 157 -13.69 4.93 5.65
N THR A 158 -12.60 5.64 5.34
CA THR A 158 -12.55 6.66 4.29
C THR A 158 -12.90 6.08 2.91
N ALA A 159 -12.31 4.93 2.57
CA ALA A 159 -12.55 4.28 1.28
C ALA A 159 -13.99 3.75 1.16
N ARG A 160 -14.56 3.22 2.24
CA ARG A 160 -15.97 2.81 2.27
C ARG A 160 -16.88 4.01 2.02
N ASP A 161 -16.67 5.12 2.71
CA ASP A 161 -17.48 6.32 2.55
C ASP A 161 -17.43 6.89 1.12
N ILE A 162 -16.24 6.84 0.49
CA ILE A 162 -16.07 7.18 -0.93
C ILE A 162 -16.85 6.22 -1.82
N ALA A 163 -16.71 4.91 -1.59
CA ALA A 163 -17.27 3.88 -2.43
C ALA A 163 -18.80 3.83 -2.37
N GLU A 164 -19.38 4.08 -1.20
CA GLU A 164 -20.82 4.17 -0.97
C GLU A 164 -21.38 5.53 -1.40
N GLY A 165 -20.52 6.53 -1.65
CA GLY A 165 -20.94 7.87 -2.07
C GLY A 165 -21.59 8.68 -0.94
N ILE A 166 -21.38 8.29 0.32
CA ILE A 166 -21.97 8.91 1.52
C ILE A 166 -21.18 10.17 1.94
N ALA A 167 -19.99 10.36 1.38
CA ALA A 167 -19.11 11.47 1.69
C ALA A 167 -19.73 12.85 1.41
N VAL A 168 -19.96 13.63 2.48
CA VAL A 168 -20.42 15.04 2.41
C VAL A 168 -19.47 15.93 1.61
N SER A 169 -18.17 15.61 1.61
CA SER A 169 -17.16 16.32 0.83
C SER A 169 -16.22 15.35 0.13
N TRP A 170 -16.49 15.10 -1.16
CA TRP A 170 -15.70 14.18 -1.97
C TRP A 170 -14.20 14.54 -1.98
N ARG A 171 -13.86 15.82 -2.20
CA ARG A 171 -12.45 16.29 -2.23
C ARG A 171 -11.72 15.98 -0.93
N LYS A 172 -12.35 16.25 0.22
CA LYS A 172 -11.73 16.01 1.53
C LYS A 172 -11.42 14.53 1.74
N GLN A 173 -12.30 13.62 1.33
CA GLN A 173 -12.06 12.19 1.49
C GLN A 173 -10.92 11.68 0.60
N TRP A 174 -10.82 12.17 -0.64
CA TRP A 174 -9.70 11.81 -1.52
C TRP A 174 -8.36 12.35 -1.00
N THR A 175 -8.31 13.59 -0.54
CA THR A 175 -7.14 14.14 0.16
C THR A 175 -6.82 13.34 1.42
N ARG A 176 -7.83 12.80 2.11
CA ARG A 176 -7.60 11.94 3.28
C ARG A 176 -6.90 10.64 2.88
N LEU A 177 -7.31 9.97 1.81
CA LEU A 177 -6.60 8.78 1.32
C LEU A 177 -5.15 9.08 0.94
N GLU A 178 -4.87 10.23 0.34
CA GLU A 178 -3.49 10.67 0.03
C GLU A 178 -2.63 10.82 1.30
N VAL A 179 -3.19 11.44 2.34
CA VAL A 179 -2.52 11.59 3.64
C VAL A 179 -2.24 10.22 4.28
N LEU A 180 -3.19 9.29 4.19
CA LEU A 180 -3.04 7.95 4.76
C LEU A 180 -2.01 7.11 4.00
N ASP A 181 -1.97 7.19 2.67
CA ASP A 181 -0.94 6.54 1.85
C ASP A 181 0.46 7.05 2.20
N TYR A 182 0.61 8.38 2.32
CA TYR A 182 1.87 9.01 2.69
C TYR A 182 2.37 8.54 4.06
N ASP A 183 1.49 8.49 5.07
CA ASP A 183 1.85 8.03 6.42
C ASP A 183 2.13 6.53 6.48
N LEU A 184 1.48 5.73 5.62
CA LEU A 184 1.78 4.31 5.48
C LEU A 184 3.18 4.11 4.89
N ASN A 185 3.53 4.84 3.83
CA ASN A 185 4.88 4.82 3.27
C ASN A 185 5.92 5.27 4.31
N THR A 186 5.62 6.31 5.08
CA THR A 186 6.50 6.76 6.17
C THR A 186 6.71 5.65 7.20
N SER A 187 5.65 4.95 7.58
CA SER A 187 5.71 3.79 8.48
C SER A 187 6.51 2.63 7.88
N LEU A 188 6.38 2.38 6.58
CA LEU A 188 7.20 1.41 5.85
C LEU A 188 8.68 1.77 5.94
N ARG A 189 9.07 3.02 5.64
CA ARG A 189 10.48 3.45 5.71
C ARG A 189 11.05 3.34 7.12
N GLU A 190 10.29 3.71 8.14
CA GLU A 190 10.71 3.53 9.54
C GLU A 190 10.85 2.05 9.92
N THR A 191 9.94 1.18 9.45
CA THR A 191 10.07 -0.28 9.63
C THR A 191 11.32 -0.82 8.93
N THR A 192 11.61 -0.39 7.69
CA THR A 192 12.83 -0.77 6.96
C THR A 192 14.09 -0.40 7.73
N ILE A 193 14.14 0.81 8.29
CA ILE A 193 15.27 1.27 9.11
C ILE A 193 15.45 0.38 10.34
N VAL A 194 14.35 0.11 11.07
CA VAL A 194 14.42 -0.74 12.28
C VAL A 194 14.81 -2.18 11.92
N LEU A 195 14.30 -2.70 10.81
CA LEU A 195 14.63 -4.03 10.30
C LEU A 195 16.13 -4.12 9.95
N LYS A 196 16.68 -3.14 9.23
CA LYS A 196 18.11 -3.08 8.90
C LYS A 196 18.97 -3.07 10.15
N SER A 197 18.68 -2.18 11.11
CA SER A 197 19.40 -2.12 12.39
C SER A 197 19.28 -3.44 13.17
N PHE A 198 18.13 -4.11 13.12
CA PHE A 198 17.95 -5.42 13.74
C PHE A 198 18.87 -6.49 13.13
N PHE A 199 18.95 -6.59 11.80
CA PHE A 199 19.86 -7.52 11.13
C PHE A 199 21.34 -7.26 11.42
N CYS A 200 21.70 -5.99 11.64
CA CYS A 200 23.05 -5.65 12.10
C CYS A 200 23.39 -6.33 13.43
N VAL A 201 22.46 -6.40 14.38
CA VAL A 201 22.75 -6.97 15.71
C VAL A 201 22.31 -8.43 15.89
N LEU A 202 21.51 -8.97 14.97
CA LEU A 202 21.01 -10.34 15.02
C LEU A 202 22.17 -11.36 14.95
N PRO A 203 22.38 -12.24 15.92
CA PRO A 203 23.34 -13.33 15.79
C PRO A 203 22.99 -14.26 14.61
N ILE A 204 24.00 -14.77 13.90
CA ILE A 204 23.77 -15.59 12.70
C ILE A 204 23.06 -16.90 13.04
N GLU A 205 23.31 -17.42 14.23
CA GLU A 205 22.73 -18.63 14.79
C GLU A 205 21.22 -18.46 15.06
N GLU A 206 20.77 -17.23 15.28
CA GLU A 206 19.37 -16.88 15.52
C GLU A 206 18.59 -16.61 14.22
N LEU A 207 19.28 -16.48 13.08
CA LEU A 207 18.68 -16.15 11.79
C LEU A 207 17.60 -17.16 11.33
N PRO A 208 17.77 -18.48 11.48
CA PRO A 208 16.71 -19.44 11.12
C PRO A 208 15.44 -19.27 11.97
N ALA A 209 15.59 -19.04 13.27
CA ALA A 209 14.45 -18.82 14.18
C ALA A 209 13.71 -17.51 13.84
N PHE A 210 14.47 -16.46 13.52
CA PHE A 210 13.88 -15.19 13.07
C PHE A 210 13.13 -15.37 11.75
N ARG A 211 13.72 -16.06 10.76
CA ARG A 211 13.07 -16.37 9.47
C ARG A 211 11.73 -17.08 9.68
N GLN A 212 11.69 -18.08 10.55
CA GLN A 212 10.45 -18.83 10.84
C GLN A 212 9.38 -17.92 11.45
N THR A 213 9.79 -17.02 12.36
CA THR A 213 8.92 -16.03 12.98
C THR A 213 8.31 -15.08 11.93
N VAL A 214 9.13 -14.53 11.02
CA VAL A 214 8.66 -13.67 9.93
C VAL A 214 7.65 -14.40 9.02
N VAL A 215 7.94 -15.63 8.61
CA VAL A 215 7.05 -16.42 7.75
C VAL A 215 5.72 -16.74 8.44
N SER A 216 5.74 -17.05 9.73
CA SER A 216 4.53 -17.40 10.49
C SER A 216 3.61 -16.21 10.77
N LEU A 217 4.19 -15.03 11.01
CA LEU A 217 3.45 -13.84 11.42
C LEU A 217 3.09 -12.90 10.26
N THR A 218 3.65 -13.14 9.08
CA THR A 218 3.27 -12.41 7.87
C THR A 218 2.00 -13.02 7.28
N PRO A 219 0.94 -12.21 7.05
CA PRO A 219 -0.28 -12.72 6.44
C PRO A 219 0.01 -13.37 5.09
N LYS A 220 -0.44 -14.62 4.92
CA LYS A 220 -0.33 -15.31 3.64
C LYS A 220 -1.16 -14.58 2.58
N PRO A 221 -0.70 -14.49 1.33
CA PRO A 221 -1.52 -13.96 0.25
C PRO A 221 -2.77 -14.82 0.10
N SER A 222 -3.94 -14.28 0.44
CA SER A 222 -5.21 -14.94 0.23
C SER A 222 -5.56 -14.88 -1.27
N LEU A 223 -5.35 -15.99 -1.98
CA LEU A 223 -5.66 -16.13 -3.41
C LEU A 223 -7.18 -16.10 -3.73
N ASN A 224 -8.07 -15.95 -2.74
CA ASN A 224 -9.49 -16.28 -2.87
C ASN A 224 -10.48 -15.10 -2.98
N GLN A 225 -10.04 -13.84 -3.07
CA GLN A 225 -10.97 -12.70 -3.21
C GLN A 225 -11.24 -12.25 -4.66
N ASN A 226 -10.38 -12.59 -5.62
CA ASN A 226 -10.55 -12.16 -7.03
C ASN A 226 -11.61 -12.94 -7.83
N ARG A 227 -12.23 -13.98 -7.24
CA ARG A 227 -13.24 -14.78 -7.97
C ARG A 227 -14.58 -14.05 -8.14
N ARG A 228 -14.90 -13.06 -7.31
CA ARG A 228 -16.13 -12.24 -7.44
C ARG A 228 -15.96 -11.09 -8.44
N SER A 229 -14.80 -10.44 -8.48
CA SER A 229 -14.55 -9.31 -9.40
C SER A 229 -14.44 -9.79 -10.86
N ALA A 230 -13.81 -10.94 -11.10
CA ALA A 230 -13.75 -11.55 -12.43
C ALA A 230 -15.12 -12.03 -12.95
N GLN A 231 -16.01 -12.49 -12.04
CA GLN A 231 -17.37 -12.90 -12.41
C GLN A 231 -18.29 -11.71 -12.73
N ILE A 232 -18.04 -10.52 -12.18
CA ILE A 232 -18.83 -9.32 -12.50
C ILE A 232 -18.43 -8.76 -13.86
N ILE A 233 -17.15 -8.79 -14.22
CA ILE A 233 -16.67 -8.35 -15.55
C ILE A 233 -17.14 -9.32 -16.64
N ALA A 234 -17.09 -10.64 -16.41
CA ALA A 234 -17.56 -11.63 -17.37
C ALA A 234 -19.08 -11.68 -17.56
N LYS A 235 -19.88 -11.03 -16.68
CA LYS A 235 -21.36 -11.00 -16.79
C LYS A 235 -21.89 -9.72 -17.45
N VAL A 236 -21.03 -8.74 -17.73
CA VAL A 236 -21.41 -7.47 -18.38
C VAL A 236 -21.24 -7.54 -19.92
N GLU A 237 -20.58 -8.56 -20.46
CA GLU A 237 -20.65 -8.92 -21.89
C GLU A 237 -21.24 -10.34 -22.00
N PRO A 238 -22.54 -10.51 -22.31
CA PRO A 238 -23.03 -10.24 -23.65
C PRO A 238 -24.50 -9.73 -23.66
N ALA A 239 -24.72 -8.44 -23.42
CA ALA A 239 -26.04 -7.82 -23.59
C ALA A 239 -26.13 -6.83 -24.77
N CYS A 240 -25.02 -6.61 -25.50
CA CYS A 240 -24.97 -5.64 -26.61
C CYS A 240 -24.86 -6.26 -28.01
N ARG A 241 -25.33 -7.51 -28.20
CA ARG A 241 -25.29 -8.19 -29.53
C ARG A 241 -26.59 -8.84 -29.99
N LYS A 242 -27.76 -8.50 -29.42
CA LYS A 242 -29.06 -8.97 -29.94
C LYS A 242 -30.10 -7.85 -30.01
N THR A 243 -29.92 -6.92 -30.93
CA THR A 243 -31.01 -6.06 -31.44
C THR A 243 -30.70 -5.49 -32.83
N ALA A 244 -30.11 -6.30 -33.71
CA ALA A 244 -29.94 -5.98 -35.12
C ALA A 244 -30.11 -7.24 -35.97
N ALA A 245 -31.25 -7.92 -35.84
CA ALA A 245 -31.65 -9.02 -36.72
C ALA A 245 -33.15 -9.28 -36.60
N GLN A 246 -33.97 -8.33 -37.05
CA GLN A 246 -35.34 -8.58 -37.51
C GLN A 246 -35.88 -7.33 -38.21
N ALA A 247 -35.53 -7.21 -39.49
CA ALA A 247 -36.26 -6.40 -40.45
C ALA A 247 -36.05 -7.05 -41.83
N THR A 248 -37.04 -7.83 -42.25
CA THR A 248 -37.18 -8.36 -43.62
C THR A 248 -38.63 -8.10 -44.06
N PRO A 249 -38.93 -8.05 -45.37
CA PRO A 249 -39.65 -6.93 -45.96
C PRO A 249 -41.02 -7.34 -46.52
N GLU A 250 -41.95 -6.39 -46.56
CA GLU A 250 -43.15 -6.54 -47.40
C GLU A 250 -43.33 -5.29 -48.29
N ARG A 251 -43.23 -5.53 -49.60
CA ARG A 251 -43.89 -4.81 -50.70
C ARG A 251 -45.11 -5.65 -51.12
N PRO A 252 -46.13 -5.16 -51.86
CA PRO A 252 -46.17 -4.00 -52.79
C PRO A 252 -47.39 -3.06 -52.53
N ALA A 253 -47.59 -1.89 -53.15
CA ALA A 253 -47.81 -1.64 -54.58
C ALA A 253 -47.77 -0.12 -54.93
N LEU A 254 -47.40 0.15 -56.19
CA LEU A 254 -47.51 1.41 -56.95
C LEU A 254 -49.00 1.83 -57.12
N PRO A 255 -49.38 3.09 -57.51
CA PRO A 255 -48.77 3.76 -58.67
C PRO A 255 -48.80 5.32 -58.77
N GLN A 256 -48.12 5.78 -59.83
CA GLN A 256 -48.30 7.01 -60.64
C GLN A 256 -47.47 8.27 -60.30
N THR A 257 -46.50 8.52 -61.19
CA THR A 257 -45.93 9.82 -61.57
C THR A 257 -46.94 10.67 -62.36
N PRO A 258 -46.76 12.01 -62.48
CA PRO A 258 -46.08 12.51 -63.68
C PRO A 258 -45.19 13.76 -63.52
N ARG A 259 -44.11 13.75 -64.30
CA ARG A 259 -43.53 14.83 -65.13
C ARG A 259 -43.24 16.23 -64.56
N ARG A 260 -41.94 16.58 -64.67
CA ARG A 260 -41.29 17.77 -65.28
C ARG A 260 -40.10 18.15 -64.41
N SER A 261 -38.98 18.70 -64.85
CA SER A 261 -38.29 18.92 -66.12
C SER A 261 -37.01 19.67 -65.72
N ARG A 262 -35.88 19.43 -66.40
CA ARG A 262 -34.69 20.32 -66.49
C ARG A 262 -33.89 20.50 -65.19
N GLU A 263 -32.58 20.64 -65.13
CA GLU A 263 -31.47 20.78 -66.09
C GLU A 263 -30.15 20.50 -65.31
N HIS A 264 -29.15 19.91 -65.98
CA HIS A 264 -27.71 19.99 -65.64
C HIS A 264 -27.12 21.30 -66.22
N PRO A 265 -25.83 21.69 -66.05
CA PRO A 265 -24.69 21.16 -65.26
C PRO A 265 -24.09 22.26 -64.33
N THR A 266 -22.95 22.21 -63.61
CA THR A 266 -21.51 22.12 -63.99
C THR A 266 -20.74 22.48 -62.69
N LEU A 267 -19.81 21.67 -62.16
CA LEU A 267 -18.33 21.72 -62.30
C LEU A 267 -17.55 22.66 -61.32
N MET A 268 -16.43 22.10 -60.83
CA MET A 268 -15.24 22.65 -60.12
C MET A 268 -15.35 22.83 -58.59
N ASP A 269 -14.62 22.09 -57.76
CA ASP A 269 -13.15 22.04 -57.47
C ASP A 269 -12.59 23.24 -56.66
N ASN A 270 -12.09 22.90 -55.47
CA ASN A 270 -10.98 23.46 -54.67
C ASN A 270 -10.59 24.95 -54.80
N LYS A 271 -10.88 25.75 -53.76
CA LYS A 271 -9.93 26.30 -52.76
C LYS A 271 -10.62 27.28 -51.82
#